data_AF-A0AAW1HF34-F1
#
_entry.id   AF-A0AAW1HF34-F1
#
_cell.length_a   1.000
_cell.length_b   1.000
_cell.length_c   1.000
_cell.angle_alpha   90.00
_cell.angle_beta   90.00
_cell.angle_gamma   90.00
#
_symmetry.space_group_name_H-M   'P 1'
#
loop_
_entity.id
_entity.type
_entity.pdbx_description
1 polymer ?
#
loop_
_entity_poly.entity_id
_entity_poly.type
_entity_poly.pdbx_seq_one_letter_code
_entity_poly.pdbx_strand_id
1 'polypeptide(L)'
;MDEFVKAKLAEWDLGQLEQTFQNNEIDELSFNALTDEDIKELIPVLGPRKKFILKYNVYVKLEQGTKSISSSPEEDELTTIPQYNKPTCFLGLHDIERSLGNNFPDFNLRNLLETSPNGKAILNYYTEHKILDDSSRTILRYCILYLVFY
;
A
#
# COMPACT_ATOMS: atom_id res chain seq x y z
N MET A 1 0.94 -21.55 -16.86
CA MET A 1 0.35 -21.15 -15.58
C MET A 1 -0.07 -22.38 -14.80
N ASP A 2 0.20 -22.38 -13.51
CA ASP A 2 -0.12 -23.46 -12.59
C ASP A 2 -1.42 -23.20 -11.80
N GLU A 3 -1.83 -24.20 -11.02
CA GLU A 3 -3.02 -24.11 -10.17
C GLU A 3 -2.89 -23.05 -9.06
N PHE A 4 -1.66 -22.76 -8.60
CA PHE A 4 -1.43 -21.74 -7.58
C PHE A 4 -1.84 -20.36 -8.09
N VAL A 5 -1.31 -19.95 -9.25
CA VAL A 5 -1.61 -18.64 -9.84
C VAL A 5 -3.09 -18.55 -10.21
N LYS A 6 -3.68 -19.64 -10.74
CA LYS A 6 -5.11 -19.71 -11.04
C LYS A 6 -5.98 -19.47 -9.79
N ALA A 7 -5.65 -20.15 -8.70
CA ALA A 7 -6.37 -20.01 -7.43
C ALA A 7 -6.26 -18.58 -6.88
N LYS A 8 -5.08 -17.94 -6.97
CA LYS A 8 -4.88 -16.56 -6.54
C LYS A 8 -5.69 -15.56 -7.36
N LEU A 9 -5.72 -15.71 -8.69
CA LEU A 9 -6.53 -14.84 -9.55
C LEU A 9 -8.02 -15.00 -9.26
N ALA A 10 -8.50 -16.22 -8.98
CA ALA A 10 -9.88 -16.47 -8.57
C ALA A 10 -10.19 -15.85 -7.20
N GLU A 11 -9.31 -16.04 -6.20
CA GLU A 11 -9.42 -15.46 -4.85
C GLU A 11 -9.52 -13.92 -4.90
N TRP A 12 -8.80 -13.30 -5.83
CA TRP A 12 -8.75 -11.84 -5.97
C TRP A 12 -9.84 -11.27 -6.87
N ASP A 13 -10.76 -12.11 -7.34
CA ASP A 13 -11.83 -11.72 -8.27
C ASP A 13 -11.23 -11.04 -9.52
N LEU A 14 -10.21 -11.70 -10.06
CA LEU A 14 -9.41 -11.31 -11.24
C LEU A 14 -9.31 -12.46 -12.25
N GLY A 15 -10.26 -13.40 -12.24
CA GLY A 15 -10.28 -14.57 -13.15
C GLY A 15 -10.27 -14.20 -14.63
N GLN A 16 -10.71 -12.99 -15.00
CA GLN A 16 -10.57 -12.47 -16.37
C GLN A 16 -9.13 -12.35 -16.85
N LEU A 17 -8.14 -12.36 -15.95
CA LEU A 17 -6.71 -12.31 -16.28
C LEU A 17 -6.11 -13.70 -16.51
N GLU A 18 -6.85 -14.78 -16.28
CA GLU A 18 -6.35 -16.17 -16.35
C GLU A 18 -5.70 -16.47 -17.70
N GLN A 19 -6.39 -16.14 -18.80
CA GLN A 19 -5.85 -16.37 -20.15
C GLN A 19 -4.57 -15.56 -20.40
N THR A 20 -4.48 -14.34 -19.87
CA THR A 20 -3.29 -13.49 -20.03
C THR A 20 -2.10 -14.07 -19.27
N PHE A 21 -2.29 -14.49 -18.02
CA PHE A 21 -1.23 -15.14 -17.23
C PHE A 21 -0.84 -16.49 -17.83
N GLN A 22 -1.79 -17.25 -18.39
CA GLN A 22 -1.53 -18.48 -19.12
C GLN A 22 -0.68 -18.26 -20.37
N ASN A 23 -1.03 -17.26 -21.18
CA ASN A 23 -0.33 -16.94 -22.44
C ASN A 23 1.10 -16.43 -22.20
N ASN A 24 1.36 -15.79 -21.06
CA ASN A 24 2.69 -15.31 -20.66
C ASN A 24 3.44 -16.33 -19.79
N GLU A 25 2.94 -17.57 -19.71
CA GLU A 25 3.58 -18.67 -18.99
C GLU A 25 3.89 -18.36 -17.51
N ILE A 26 3.11 -17.47 -16.87
CA ILE A 26 3.33 -17.10 -15.47
C ILE A 26 3.00 -18.28 -14.56
N ASP A 27 4.02 -18.84 -13.91
CA ASP A 27 3.94 -19.87 -12.87
C ASP A 27 4.15 -19.25 -11.47
N GLU A 28 4.06 -20.04 -10.40
CA GLU A 28 4.23 -19.57 -9.02
C GLU A 28 5.55 -18.83 -8.80
N LEU A 29 6.65 -19.33 -9.36
CA LEU A 29 7.97 -18.70 -9.23
C LEU A 29 8.00 -17.33 -9.91
N SER A 30 7.53 -17.25 -11.16
CA SER A 30 7.49 -15.98 -11.91
C SER A 30 6.48 -15.02 -11.29
N PHE A 31 5.35 -15.53 -10.80
CA PHE A 31 4.32 -14.76 -10.10
C PHE A 31 4.89 -14.07 -8.87
N ASN A 32 5.66 -14.78 -8.06
CA ASN A 32 6.30 -14.25 -6.85
C ASN A 32 7.43 -13.25 -7.14
N ALA A 33 7.93 -13.21 -8.39
CA ALA A 33 8.99 -12.33 -8.83
C ALA A 33 8.49 -11.13 -9.65
N LEU A 34 7.18 -10.98 -9.86
CA LEU A 34 6.60 -9.90 -10.66
C LEU A 34 6.99 -8.52 -10.09
N THR A 35 7.54 -7.67 -10.96
CA THR A 35 7.79 -6.26 -10.70
C THR A 35 6.60 -5.39 -11.12
N ASP A 36 6.58 -4.13 -10.68
CA ASP A 36 5.55 -3.17 -11.09
C ASP A 36 5.47 -3.00 -12.62
N GLU A 37 6.59 -3.14 -13.32
CA GLU A 37 6.63 -3.01 -14.78
C GLU A 37 6.12 -4.27 -15.49
N ASP A 38 6.46 -5.45 -14.98
CA ASP A 38 5.89 -6.71 -15.48
C ASP A 38 4.37 -6.70 -15.33
N ILE A 39 3.86 -6.24 -14.18
CA ILE A 39 2.43 -6.11 -13.92
C ILE A 39 1.77 -5.10 -14.89
N LYS A 40 2.48 -4.03 -15.24
CA LYS A 40 1.99 -3.01 -16.17
C LYS A 40 1.88 -3.53 -17.59
N GLU A 41 2.83 -4.36 -18.03
CA GLU A 41 2.82 -5.03 -19.31
C GLU A 41 1.75 -6.13 -19.37
N LEU A 42 1.67 -6.95 -18.31
CA LEU A 42 0.73 -8.07 -18.20
C LEU A 42 -0.72 -7.59 -18.07
N ILE A 43 -0.94 -6.46 -17.39
CA ILE A 43 -2.27 -5.88 -17.15
C ILE A 43 -2.30 -4.43 -17.64
N PRO A 44 -2.49 -4.18 -18.94
CA PRO A 44 -2.46 -2.82 -19.49
C PRO A 44 -3.65 -1.97 -19.03
N VAL A 45 -4.80 -2.62 -18.75
CA VAL A 45 -6.04 -1.95 -18.32
C VAL A 45 -5.93 -1.48 -16.88
N LEU A 46 -6.13 -0.17 -16.67
CA LEU A 46 -5.92 0.51 -15.39
C LEU A 46 -6.70 -0.09 -14.21
N GLY A 47 -8.00 -0.37 -14.38
CA GLY A 47 -8.86 -0.86 -13.30
C GLY A 47 -8.38 -2.21 -12.71
N PRO A 48 -8.37 -3.28 -13.52
CA PRO A 48 -7.86 -4.59 -13.10
C PRO A 48 -6.42 -4.52 -12.59
N ARG A 49 -5.55 -3.71 -13.22
CA ARG A 49 -4.16 -3.53 -12.78
C ARG A 49 -4.09 -2.98 -11.36
N LYS A 50 -4.84 -1.93 -11.05
CA LYS A 50 -4.85 -1.34 -9.71
C LYS A 50 -5.36 -2.34 -8.67
N LYS A 51 -6.39 -3.12 -8.99
CA LYS A 51 -6.91 -4.18 -8.12
C LYS A 51 -5.85 -5.25 -7.87
N PHE A 52 -5.16 -5.70 -8.92
CA PHE A 52 -4.08 -6.68 -8.82
C PHE A 52 -2.93 -6.17 -7.93
N ILE A 53 -2.39 -4.98 -8.20
CA ILE A 53 -1.28 -4.38 -7.43
C ILE A 53 -1.61 -4.29 -5.94
N LEU A 54 -2.84 -3.88 -5.59
CA LEU A 54 -3.26 -3.81 -4.19
C LEU A 54 -3.21 -5.17 -3.50
N LYS A 55 -3.73 -6.22 -4.15
CA LYS A 55 -3.75 -7.59 -3.61
C LYS A 55 -2.35 -8.20 -3.57
N TYR A 56 -1.58 -8.05 -4.64
CA TYR A 56 -0.22 -8.55 -4.76
C TYR A 56 0.71 -7.96 -3.70
N ASN A 57 0.65 -6.64 -3.46
CA ASN A 57 1.45 -6.00 -2.41
C ASN A 57 1.10 -6.47 -1.00
N VAL A 58 -0.18 -6.78 -0.73
CA VAL A 58 -0.58 -7.37 0.56
C VAL A 58 -0.02 -8.79 0.68
N TYR A 59 -0.13 -9.59 -0.38
CA TYR A 59 0.40 -10.94 -0.43
C TYR A 59 1.93 -10.99 -0.20
N VAL A 60 2.71 -10.17 -0.92
CA VAL A 60 4.17 -10.11 -0.77
C VAL A 60 4.58 -9.72 0.66
N LYS A 61 3.86 -8.79 1.30
CA LYS A 61 4.13 -8.40 2.69
C LYS A 61 3.85 -9.52 3.70
N LEU A 62 2.82 -10.33 3.45
CA LEU A 62 2.48 -11.46 4.31
C LEU A 62 3.50 -12.60 4.18
N GLU A 63 3.99 -12.87 2.96
CA GLU A 63 5.04 -13.85 2.69
C GLU A 63 6.42 -13.40 3.22
N GLN A 64 6.71 -12.10 3.24
CA GLN A 64 7.95 -11.58 3.82
C GLN A 64 7.92 -11.53 5.36
N GLY A 65 6.73 -11.50 5.98
CA GLY A 65 6.56 -11.58 7.43
C GLY A 65 6.89 -12.95 8.04
N THR A 66 6.95 -14.01 7.22
CA THR A 66 7.21 -15.38 7.68
C THR A 66 8.64 -15.86 7.44
N LYS A 67 9.50 -15.05 6.81
CA LYS A 67 10.89 -15.42 6.47
C LYS A 67 11.90 -14.44 7.07
N SER A 68 12.08 -14.49 8.38
CA SER A 68 13.21 -13.85 9.07
C SER A 68 14.21 -14.91 9.54
N ILE A 69 15.38 -14.99 8.89
CA ILE A 69 16.74 -15.12 9.48
C ILE A 69 17.80 -15.03 8.37
N SER A 70 18.80 -14.17 8.65
CA SER A 70 20.13 -13.98 8.05
C SER A 70 20.17 -13.44 6.61
N SER A 71 20.95 -12.39 6.27
CA SER A 71 22.21 -11.91 6.86
C SER A 71 22.50 -10.44 6.53
N SER A 72 23.06 -9.74 7.53
CA SER A 72 23.87 -8.51 7.47
C SER A 72 25.07 -8.66 6.52
N PRO A 73 25.72 -7.58 6.02
CA PRO A 73 26.79 -6.90 6.79
C PRO A 73 26.70 -5.36 6.72
N GLU A 74 26.80 -4.69 7.87
CA GLU A 74 27.98 -4.01 8.42
C GLU A 74 28.11 -2.53 7.99
N GLU A 75 28.38 -1.73 9.01
CA GLU A 75 28.37 -0.28 9.09
C GLU A 75 29.64 0.31 8.49
N ASP A 76 29.54 1.48 7.84
CA ASP A 76 30.64 2.45 7.94
C ASP A 76 30.18 3.91 7.78
N GLU A 77 30.73 4.72 8.69
CA GLU A 77 30.96 6.17 8.70
C GLU A 77 29.81 7.21 8.66
N LEU A 78 29.72 7.93 9.79
CA LEU A 78 29.25 9.30 9.92
C LEU A 78 29.85 10.21 8.83
N THR A 79 29.01 10.97 8.13
CA THR A 79 29.01 12.45 8.13
C THR A 79 28.01 12.99 7.10
N THR A 80 27.36 14.11 7.47
CA THR A 80 26.52 14.96 6.61
C THR A 80 25.05 14.56 6.49
N ILE A 81 24.22 15.25 7.28
CA ILE A 81 22.77 15.37 7.10
C ILE A 81 22.53 15.96 5.70
N PRO A 82 21.90 15.25 4.74
CA PRO A 82 21.33 15.92 3.59
C PRO A 82 20.10 16.65 4.09
N GLN A 83 20.11 17.98 4.00
CA GLN A 83 18.88 18.75 3.99
C GLN A 83 17.98 18.15 2.90
N TYR A 84 17.03 17.31 3.30
CA TYR A 84 15.92 16.95 2.45
C TYR A 84 15.17 18.25 2.21
N ASN A 85 15.37 18.81 1.02
CA ASN A 85 14.50 19.81 0.44
C ASN A 85 13.10 19.18 0.38
N LYS A 86 12.33 19.43 1.45
CA LYS A 86 10.92 19.14 1.53
C LYS A 86 10.30 19.81 0.29
N PRO A 87 9.68 19.07 -0.64
CA PRO A 87 8.71 19.69 -1.50
C PRO A 87 7.59 20.10 -0.57
N THR A 88 7.63 21.34 -0.10
CA THR A 88 6.50 21.97 0.55
C THR A 88 5.46 22.08 -0.54
N CYS A 89 4.60 21.07 -0.67
CA CYS A 89 3.30 21.25 -1.26
C CYS A 89 2.55 22.17 -0.29
N PHE A 90 2.78 23.48 -0.42
CA PHE A 90 1.94 24.52 0.11
C PHE A 90 0.68 24.57 -0.74
N LEU A 91 -0.07 23.46 -0.76
CA LEU A 91 -1.49 23.53 -1.04
C LEU A 91 -2.10 23.99 0.27
N GLY A 92 -2.65 25.20 0.27
CA GLY A 92 -3.17 25.85 1.46
C GLY A 92 -4.03 24.87 2.26
N LEU A 93 -3.63 24.59 3.50
CA LEU A 93 -4.39 23.77 4.44
C LEU A 93 -5.87 24.19 4.49
N HIS A 94 -6.13 25.49 4.31
CA HIS A 94 -7.47 26.07 4.22
C HIS A 94 -8.33 25.57 3.05
N ASP A 95 -7.75 25.25 1.90
CA ASP A 95 -8.49 24.78 0.73
C ASP A 95 -8.83 23.29 0.84
N ILE A 96 -7.97 22.51 1.51
CA ILE A 96 -8.22 21.09 1.81
C ILE A 96 -9.32 20.96 2.87
N GLU A 97 -9.26 21.74 3.95
CA GLU A 97 -10.30 21.75 4.99
C GLU A 97 -11.67 22.16 4.44
N ARG A 98 -11.71 23.18 3.56
CA ARG A 98 -12.95 23.62 2.91
C ARG A 98 -13.50 22.58 1.92
N SER A 99 -12.63 21.84 1.23
CA SER A 99 -13.02 20.79 0.28
C SER A 99 -13.49 19.52 0.98
N LEU A 100 -12.83 19.10 2.07
CA LEU A 100 -13.26 17.95 2.88
C LEU A 100 -14.55 18.24 3.65
N GLY A 101 -14.65 19.43 4.28
CA GLY A 101 -15.82 19.81 5.08
C GLY A 101 -17.10 19.98 4.25
N ASN A 102 -17.00 20.39 2.99
CA ASN A 102 -18.17 20.54 2.12
C ASN A 102 -18.61 19.23 1.44
N ASN A 103 -17.69 18.28 1.21
CA ASN A 103 -18.02 17.00 0.57
C ASN A 103 -18.36 15.89 1.58
N PHE A 104 -17.89 16.00 2.83
CA PHE A 104 -18.15 15.01 3.88
C PHE A 104 -18.35 15.71 5.25
N PRO A 105 -19.54 16.29 5.52
CA PRO A 105 -19.78 17.07 6.73
C PRO A 105 -19.61 16.26 8.03
N ASP A 106 -19.77 14.94 7.96
CA ASP A 106 -19.62 14.03 9.11
C ASP A 106 -18.24 13.35 9.18
N PHE A 107 -17.32 13.67 8.27
CA PHE A 107 -16.01 13.02 8.24
C PHE A 107 -15.14 13.51 9.40
N ASN A 108 -15.00 12.65 10.40
CA ASN A 108 -14.10 12.86 11.52
C ASN A 108 -13.02 11.79 11.54
N LEU A 109 -11.80 12.18 11.17
CA LEU A 109 -10.64 11.28 11.09
C LEU A 109 -10.34 10.58 12.42
N ARG A 110 -10.58 11.25 13.55
CA ARG A 110 -10.40 10.66 14.88
C ARG A 110 -11.39 9.53 15.12
N ASN A 111 -12.69 9.76 14.87
CA ASN A 111 -13.70 8.73 15.00
C ASN A 111 -13.39 7.52 14.10
N LEU A 112 -12.92 7.78 12.88
CA LEU A 112 -12.53 6.73 11.95
C LEU A 112 -11.36 5.89 12.46
N LEU A 113 -10.33 6.52 13.02
CA LEU A 113 -9.20 5.80 13.58
C LEU A 113 -9.59 5.06 14.87
N GLU A 114 -10.57 5.57 15.62
CA GLU A 114 -11.09 4.91 16.81
C GLU A 114 -11.95 3.66 16.51
N THR A 115 -12.47 3.48 15.30
CA THR A 115 -13.22 2.26 14.94
C THR A 115 -12.32 1.07 14.61
N SER A 116 -11.04 1.29 14.30
CA SER A 116 -10.10 0.24 13.90
C SER A 116 -9.01 0.01 14.94
N PRO A 117 -8.64 -1.25 15.27
CA PRO A 117 -7.51 -1.54 16.17
C PRO A 117 -6.20 -0.88 15.70
N ASN A 118 -5.94 -0.88 14.38
CA ASN A 118 -4.76 -0.25 13.81
C ASN A 118 -4.84 1.29 13.89
N GLY A 119 -6.04 1.85 13.72
CA GLY A 119 -6.26 3.29 13.88
C GLY A 119 -6.04 3.75 15.33
N LYS A 120 -6.44 2.94 16.32
CA LYS A 120 -6.16 3.19 17.74
C LYS A 120 -4.65 3.15 18.04
N ALA A 121 -3.92 2.20 17.45
CA ALA A 121 -2.47 2.13 17.59
C ALA A 121 -1.79 3.40 17.04
N ILE A 122 -2.23 3.88 15.88
CA ILE A 122 -1.77 5.14 15.26
C ILE A 122 -2.08 6.34 16.15
N LEU A 123 -3.29 6.42 16.70
CA LEU A 123 -3.70 7.49 17.62
C LEU A 123 -2.86 7.48 18.90
N ASN A 124 -2.58 6.32 19.48
CA ASN A 124 -1.78 6.22 20.68
C ASN A 124 -0.33 6.64 20.42
N TYR A 125 0.26 6.12 19.35
CA TYR A 125 1.61 6.49 18.92
C TYR A 125 1.73 8.00 18.65
N TYR A 126 0.77 8.58 17.93
CA TYR A 126 0.77 10.02 17.67
C TYR A 126 0.58 10.86 18.94
N THR A 127 -0.22 10.37 19.89
CA THR A 127 -0.46 11.06 21.17
C THR A 127 0.83 11.17 21.98
N GLU A 128 1.64 10.09 21.99
CA GLU A 128 2.91 9.98 22.71
C GLU A 128 4.06 10.72 22.01
N HIS A 129 4.21 10.58 20.69
CA HIS A 129 5.38 11.07 19.97
C HIS A 129 5.16 12.39 19.22
N LYS A 130 3.92 12.84 19.04
CA LYS A 130 3.53 13.99 18.18
C LYS A 130 4.03 13.91 16.73
N ILE A 131 4.52 12.75 16.33
CA ILE A 131 4.94 12.40 14.97
C ILE A 131 4.31 11.07 14.58
N LEU A 132 4.11 10.88 13.29
CA LEU A 132 3.71 9.59 12.72
C LEU A 132 4.95 8.98 12.07
N ASP A 133 5.24 7.71 12.38
CA ASP A 133 6.23 6.90 11.66
C ASP A 133 5.70 6.51 10.27
N ASP A 134 6.61 6.04 9.41
CA ASP A 134 6.30 5.75 8.01
C ASP A 134 5.26 4.62 7.84
N SER A 135 5.24 3.68 8.78
CA SER A 135 4.27 2.58 8.83
C SER A 135 2.87 3.11 9.20
N SER A 136 2.79 3.93 10.25
CA SER A 136 1.53 4.59 10.65
C SER A 136 0.98 5.53 9.58
N ARG A 137 1.84 6.29 8.88
CA ARG A 137 1.44 7.15 7.75
C ARG A 137 0.88 6.34 6.60
N THR A 138 1.52 5.22 6.29
CA THR A 138 1.07 4.32 5.23
C THR A 138 -0.30 3.75 5.54
N ILE A 139 -0.52 3.27 6.76
CA ILE A 139 -1.81 2.74 7.20
C ILE A 139 -2.88 3.84 7.21
N LEU A 140 -2.57 5.03 7.72
CA LEU A 140 -3.47 6.18 7.71
C LEU A 140 -3.90 6.54 6.27
N ARG A 141 -2.94 6.54 5.34
CA ARG A 141 -3.21 6.78 3.92
C ARG A 141 -4.16 5.72 3.35
N TYR A 142 -3.97 4.44 3.69
CA TYR A 142 -4.89 3.38 3.26
C TYR A 142 -6.29 3.54 3.85
N CYS A 143 -6.42 3.91 5.12
CA CYS A 143 -7.72 4.16 5.76
C CYS A 143 -8.48 5.30 5.08
N ILE A 144 -7.78 6.41 4.75
CA ILE A 144 -8.41 7.56 4.08
C ILE A 144 -8.77 7.20 2.63
N LEU A 145 -7.88 6.52 1.89
CA LEU A 145 -8.15 6.12 0.51
C LEU A 145 -9.32 5.15 0.40
N TYR A 146 -9.44 4.22 1.34
CA TYR A 146 -10.58 3.29 1.34
C TYR A 146 -11.89 4.02 1.57
N LEU A 147 -11.94 5.03 2.45
CA LEU A 147 -13.19 5.72 2.79
C LEU A 147 -13.64 6.77 1.77
N VAL A 148 -12.71 7.36 1.02
CA VAL A 148 -13.02 8.44 0.07
C VAL A 148 -13.39 7.88 -1.31
N PHE A 149 -12.91 6.68 -1.64
CA PHE A 149 -13.06 6.09 -2.97
C PHE A 149 -13.92 4.82 -3.01
N TYR A 150 -14.40 4.32 -1.87
CA TYR A 150 -15.37 3.22 -1.76
C TYR A 150 -16.46 3.60 -0.76
#